data_AF-A0A183BBM0-F1
#
_entry.id   AF-A0A183BBM0-F1
#
_cell.length_a   1.000
_cell.length_b   1.000
_cell.length_c   1.000
_cell.angle_alpha   90.00
_cell.angle_beta   90.00
_cell.angle_gamma   90.00
#
_symmetry.space_group_name_H-M   'P 1'
#
loop_
_entity.id
_entity.type
_entity.pdbx_description
1 polymer ?
#
loop_
_entity_poly.entity_id
_entity_poly.type
_entity_poly.pdbx_seq_one_letter_code
_entity_poly.pdbx_strand_id
1 'polypeptide(L)'
;MDALVEFETNGKAHVPYRDAKLTHLLKPCLAGDAKCMLIVTLNTQRACLEASLRSLRLASKASVIALGQAKKNATLRGGIRTAI
;
A
#
# COMPACT_ATOMS: atom_id res chain seq x y z
N MET A 1 14.42 -12.71 -11.60
CA MET A 1 14.00 -11.37 -11.20
C MET A 1 12.51 -11.39 -10.83
N ASP A 2 11.98 -12.42 -10.15
CA ASP A 2 10.56 -12.80 -10.36
C ASP A 2 9.82 -13.37 -9.13
N ALA A 3 10.04 -12.85 -7.92
CA ALA A 3 9.35 -13.37 -6.72
C ALA A 3 8.20 -12.49 -6.19
N LEU A 4 7.88 -11.38 -6.86
CA LEU A 4 6.84 -10.42 -6.40
C LEU A 4 5.82 -10.05 -7.46
N VAL A 5 6.00 -10.59 -8.67
CA VAL A 5 5.03 -10.50 -9.74
C VAL A 5 4.01 -11.65 -9.64
N GLU A 6 4.20 -12.62 -8.74
CA GLU A 6 3.20 -13.65 -8.43
C GLU A 6 2.35 -13.25 -7.22
N PHE A 7 1.47 -12.28 -7.41
CA PHE A 7 0.18 -12.26 -6.69
C PHE A 7 -1.00 -12.47 -7.64
N GLU A 8 -0.70 -12.83 -8.89
CA GLU A 8 -1.73 -13.21 -9.83
C GLU A 8 -1.85 -14.72 -9.95
N THR A 9 -3.10 -15.15 -9.78
CA THR A 9 -3.71 -16.38 -10.27
C THR A 9 -3.82 -17.57 -9.30
N ASN A 10 -5.09 -17.85 -8.98
CA ASN A 10 -5.70 -19.10 -8.54
C ASN A 10 -6.24 -19.10 -7.09
N GLY A 11 -7.45 -18.56 -6.93
CA GLY A 11 -8.15 -18.42 -5.66
C GLY A 11 -7.75 -17.14 -4.92
N LYS A 12 -8.66 -16.59 -4.11
CA LYS A 12 -8.38 -15.41 -3.26
C LYS A 12 -7.32 -15.77 -2.21
N ALA A 13 -6.04 -15.78 -2.59
CA ALA A 13 -4.94 -16.03 -1.69
C ALA A 13 -4.95 -14.97 -0.60
N HIS A 14 -4.91 -15.42 0.66
CA HIS A 14 -5.00 -14.53 1.81
C HIS A 14 -3.77 -13.62 1.87
N VAL A 15 -3.96 -12.33 1.60
CA VAL A 15 -2.91 -11.34 1.88
C VAL A 15 -2.92 -11.05 3.38
N PRO A 16 -1.81 -11.30 4.10
CA PRO A 16 -1.77 -11.30 5.57
C PRO A 16 -1.66 -9.88 6.15
N TYR A 17 -2.60 -8.99 5.83
CA TYR A 17 -2.63 -7.64 6.40
C TYR A 17 -2.79 -7.64 7.93
N ARG A 18 -3.26 -8.76 8.52
CA ARG A 18 -3.56 -8.88 9.95
C ARG A 18 -2.36 -9.28 10.82
N ASP A 19 -1.26 -9.73 10.23
CA ASP A 19 -0.07 -10.16 10.99
C ASP A 19 0.62 -8.99 11.71
N ALA A 20 0.47 -7.77 11.17
CA ALA A 20 0.92 -6.55 11.81
C ALA A 20 -0.20 -5.50 11.90
N LYS A 21 -0.30 -4.81 13.04
CA LYS A 21 -1.27 -3.72 13.23
C LYS A 21 -1.09 -2.60 12.19
N LEU A 22 0.16 -2.32 11.81
CA LEU A 22 0.49 -1.31 10.80
C LEU A 22 -0.09 -1.68 9.42
N THR A 23 0.11 -2.92 8.97
CA THR A 23 -0.42 -3.38 7.67
C THR A 23 -1.93 -3.49 7.66
N HIS A 24 -2.54 -3.76 8.83
CA HIS A 24 -4.00 -3.76 8.95
C HIS A 24 -4.55 -2.35 8.77
N LEU A 25 -3.95 -1.36 9.45
CA LEU A 25 -4.36 0.04 9.32
C LEU A 25 -4.12 0.58 7.90
N LEU A 26 -3.03 0.17 7.26
CA LEU A 26 -2.66 0.59 5.91
C LEU A 26 -3.31 -0.22 4.78
N LYS A 27 -4.13 -1.23 5.09
CA LYS A 27 -4.87 -2.03 4.10
C LYS A 27 -5.53 -1.19 2.98
N PRO A 28 -6.26 -0.09 3.24
CA PRO A 28 -6.84 0.73 2.17
C PRO A 28 -5.78 1.35 1.26
N CYS A 29 -4.59 1.66 1.76
CA CYS A 29 -3.47 2.22 1.00
C CYS A 29 -2.69 1.17 0.20
N LEU A 30 -2.88 -0.12 0.46
CA LEU A 30 -2.12 -1.20 -0.17
C LEU A 30 -2.94 -2.04 -1.16
N ALA A 31 -4.28 -2.07 -1.03
CA ALA A 31 -5.16 -2.81 -1.94
C ALA A 31 -6.59 -2.23 -2.03
N GLY A 32 -6.81 -0.97 -1.64
CA GLY A 32 -8.12 -0.35 -1.59
C GLY A 32 -8.17 1.04 -2.20
N ASP A 33 -9.17 1.81 -1.78
CA ASP A 33 -9.48 3.13 -2.33
C ASP A 33 -8.65 4.25 -1.68
N ALA A 34 -7.34 4.26 -1.90
CA ALA A 34 -6.46 5.33 -1.46
C ALA A 34 -5.28 5.54 -2.40
N LYS A 35 -4.73 6.77 -2.41
CA LYS A 35 -3.46 7.07 -3.06
C LYS A 35 -2.34 6.90 -2.04
N CYS A 36 -1.35 6.07 -2.35
CA CYS A 36 -0.20 5.83 -1.49
C CYS A 36 1.08 6.32 -2.15
N MET A 37 1.97 6.93 -1.38
CA MET A 37 3.32 7.30 -1.78
C MET A 37 4.29 6.73 -0.74
N LEU A 38 5.29 5.98 -1.20
CA LEU A 38 6.34 5.43 -0.34
C LEU A 38 7.62 6.26 -0.52
N ILE A 39 8.15 6.79 0.58
CA ILE A 39 9.45 7.46 0.62
C ILE A 39 10.43 6.52 1.32
N VAL A 40 11.57 6.25 0.68
CA VAL A 40 12.60 5.37 1.22
C VAL A 40 13.86 6.17 1.52
N THR A 41 14.33 6.09 2.77
CA THR A 41 15.57 6.70 3.21
C THR A 41 16.70 5.67 3.17
N LEU A 42 17.83 6.05 2.57
CA LEU A 42 18.99 5.16 2.38
C LEU A 42 20.23 5.78 3.02
N ASN A 43 21.14 4.90 3.47
CA ASN A 43 22.45 5.29 3.98
C ASN A 43 23.54 4.93 2.94
N THR A 44 24.45 5.86 2.68
CA THR A 44 25.56 5.74 1.71
C THR A 44 26.82 5.07 2.26
N GLN A 45 26.86 4.76 3.56
CA GLN A 45 27.98 4.04 4.17
C GLN A 45 28.04 2.58 3.71
N ARG A 46 29.26 2.09 3.41
CA ARG A 46 29.47 0.70 2.94
C ARG A 46 28.99 -0.35 3.95
N ALA A 47 29.14 -0.10 5.25
CA ALA A 47 28.67 -1.01 6.30
C ALA A 47 27.14 -1.22 6.27
N CYS A 48 26.39 -0.22 5.79
CA CYS A 48 24.94 -0.22 5.75
C CYS A 48 24.38 -0.59 4.36
N LEU A 49 25.24 -0.93 3.39
CA LEU A 49 24.84 -1.17 2.00
C LEU A 49 23.76 -2.25 1.89
N GLU A 50 23.91 -3.35 2.64
CA GLU A 50 22.98 -4.47 2.58
C GLU A 50 21.58 -4.08 3.12
N ALA A 51 21.53 -3.28 4.19
CA ALA A 51 20.28 -2.75 4.73
C ALA A 51 19.62 -1.77 3.74
N SER A 52 20.38 -0.86 3.16
CA SER A 52 19.91 0.06 2.11
C SER A 52 19.37 -0.70 0.89
N LEU A 53 20.03 -1.80 0.50
CA LEU A 53 19.59 -2.63 -0.62
C LEU A 53 18.27 -3.35 -0.33
N ARG A 54 18.06 -3.84 0.91
CA ARG A 54 16.76 -4.40 1.33
C ARG A 54 15.63 -3.36 1.21
N SER A 55 15.87 -2.13 1.66
CA SER A 55 14.91 -1.02 1.52
C SER A 55 14.62 -0.69 0.06
N LEU A 56 15.64 -0.67 -0.81
CA LEU A 56 15.46 -0.42 -2.24
C LEU A 56 14.68 -1.54 -2.94
N ARG A 57 14.92 -2.80 -2.56
CA ARG A 57 14.12 -3.95 -3.05
C ARG A 57 12.66 -3.81 -2.65
N LEU A 58 12.37 -3.33 -1.44
CA LEU A 58 11.00 -3.02 -1.01
C LEU A 58 10.39 -1.91 -1.88
N ALA A 59 11.14 -0.85 -2.16
CA ALA A 59 10.68 0.25 -3.02
C ALA A 59 10.31 -0.23 -4.42
N SER A 60 11.17 -1.06 -5.03
CA SER A 60 10.94 -1.63 -6.36
C SER A 60 9.67 -2.48 -6.40
N LYS A 61 9.42 -3.29 -5.38
CA LYS A 61 8.18 -4.06 -5.22
C LYS A 61 6.95 -3.17 -5.08
N ALA A 62 7.05 -2.18 -4.20
CA ALA A 62 5.95 -1.27 -3.91
C ALA A 62 5.56 -0.41 -5.13
N SER A 63 6.52 -0.08 -5.99
CA SER A 63 6.28 0.68 -7.21
C SER A 63 5.41 -0.05 -8.24
N VAL A 64 5.34 -1.38 -8.20
CA VAL A 64 4.53 -2.19 -9.12
C VAL A 64 3.09 -2.35 -8.60
N ILE A 65 2.81 -1.97 -7.35
CA ILE A 65 1.48 -2.07 -6.77
C ILE A 65 0.55 -1.07 -7.45
N ALA A 66 -0.32 -1.57 -8.32
CA ALA A 66 -1.36 -0.79 -8.96
C ALA A 66 -2.57 -0.67 -8.05
N LEU A 67 -2.61 0.42 -7.28
CA LEU A 67 -3.84 0.85 -6.61
C LEU A 67 -4.77 1.38 -7.71
N GLY A 68 -5.97 0.81 -7.80
CA GLY A 68 -6.97 1.24 -8.77
C GLY A 68 -7.38 2.70 -8.58
N GLN A 69 -8.42 3.13 -9.30
CA GLN A 69 -8.90 4.51 -9.19
C GLN A 69 -9.43 4.80 -7.78
N ALA A 70 -8.71 5.63 -7.02
CA ALA A 70 -9.12 6.04 -5.69
C ALA A 70 -10.45 6.82 -5.75
N LYS A 71 -11.47 6.32 -5.05
CA LYS A 71 -12.79 6.97 -4.96
C LYS A 71 -12.77 8.13 -3.96
N LYS A 72 -13.44 9.24 -4.31
CA LYS A 72 -13.63 10.36 -3.37
C LYS A 72 -14.55 9.92 -2.23
N ASN A 73 -14.05 9.98 -0.99
CA ASN A 73 -14.86 9.78 0.21
C ASN A 73 -15.73 11.02 0.49
N ALA A 74 -16.78 11.22 -0.32
CA ALA A 74 -17.78 12.23 -0.05
C ALA A 74 -18.82 11.67 0.93
N THR A 75 -18.71 12.02 2.21
CA THR A 75 -19.83 11.92 3.14
C THR A 75 -20.89 12.92 2.68
N LEU A 76 -21.93 12.46 1.99
CA LEU A 76 -23.22 13.13 2.04
C LEU A 76 -23.71 12.96 3.49
N ARG A 77 -23.23 13.83 4.38
CA ARG A 77 -23.93 14.06 5.64
C ARG A 77 -25.32 14.50 5.21
N GLY A 78 -26.32 13.70 5.53
CA GLY A 78 -27.72 14.06 5.34
C GLY A 78 -27.91 15.47 5.87
N GLY A 79 -28.05 16.42 4.96
CA GLY A 79 -28.62 17.70 5.28
C GLY A 79 -30.02 17.37 5.81
N ILE A 80 -30.26 17.72 7.06
CA ILE A 80 -31.62 17.78 7.58
C ILE A 80 -32.33 18.73 6.61
N ARG A 81 -33.27 18.18 5.82
CA ARG A 81 -34.11 18.95 4.92
C ARG A 81 -34.98 19.83 5.80
N THR A 82 -34.52 21.02 6.15
CA THR A 82 -35.40 22.08 6.66
C THR A 82 -36.18 22.60 5.46
N ALA A 83 -37.33 21.99 5.20
CA ALA A 83 -38.40 22.61 4.44
C ALA A 83 -39.26 23.39 5.44
N ILE A 84 -39.22 24.71 5.32
CA ILE A 84 -40.27 25.62 5.76
C ILE A 84 -40.48 26.58 4.60
#